data_AF-A0A9E3XXV3-F1
#
_entry.id   AF-A0A9E3XXV3-F1
#
_cell.length_a   1.000
_cell.length_b   1.000
_cell.length_c   1.000
_cell.angle_alpha   90.00
_cell.angle_beta   90.00
_cell.angle_gamma   90.00
#
_symmetry.space_group_name_H-M   'P 1'
#
loop_
_entity.id
_entity.type
_entity.pdbx_description
1 polymer ?
#
loop_
_entity_poly.entity_id
_entity_poly.type
_entity_poly.pdbx_seq_one_letter_code
_entity_poly.pdbx_strand_id
1 'polypeptide(L)'
;MTALHAKVAVLGALFGFTVSMVGFADFGELNAMFTFQDTRMLLAFAGGVAVAALGFLLLDPKRPTRTRIHKGVVPGAVLFGAGWAVSGGCPAIPLVQLGAGYLPAIVTLAGVASGMVAYRHLNARYLHIDAGSCSI
;
A
#
# COMPACT_ATOMS: atom_id res chain seq x y z
N MET A 1 -23.87 -6.82 -12.01
CA MET A 1 -22.97 -5.78 -11.47
C MET A 1 -23.06 -5.63 -9.94
N THR A 2 -24.24 -5.71 -9.31
CA THR A 2 -24.42 -5.62 -7.84
C THR A 2 -23.73 -6.74 -7.03
N ALA A 3 -23.81 -8.00 -7.48
CA ALA A 3 -23.18 -9.13 -6.78
C ALA A 3 -21.64 -9.06 -6.72
N LEU A 4 -21.00 -8.41 -7.70
CA LEU A 4 -19.55 -8.21 -7.70
C LEU A 4 -19.13 -7.17 -6.67
N HIS A 5 -19.84 -6.04 -6.59
CA HIS A 5 -19.59 -5.02 -5.57
C HIS A 5 -19.80 -5.56 -4.15
N ALA A 6 -20.83 -6.38 -3.94
CA ALA A 6 -21.06 -7.04 -2.65
C ALA A 6 -19.91 -7.97 -2.27
N LYS A 7 -19.42 -8.80 -3.21
CA LYS A 7 -18.26 -9.68 -2.97
C LYS A 7 -17.00 -8.89 -2.63
N VAL A 8 -16.72 -7.81 -3.36
CA VAL A 8 -15.55 -6.95 -3.12
C VAL A 8 -15.66 -6.23 -1.78
N ALA A 9 -16.84 -5.72 -1.42
CA ALA A 9 -17.08 -5.06 -0.15
C ALA A 9 -16.88 -6.02 1.03
N VAL A 10 -17.37 -7.26 0.94
CA VAL A 10 -17.15 -8.29 1.97
C VAL A 10 -15.67 -8.64 2.10
N LEU A 11 -14.96 -8.83 0.99
CA LEU A 11 -13.52 -9.11 1.00
C LEU A 11 -12.71 -7.97 1.60
N GLY A 12 -13.03 -6.72 1.25
CA GLY A 12 -12.41 -5.52 1.81
C GLY A 12 -12.69 -5.36 3.31
N ALA A 13 -13.92 -5.65 3.75
CA ALA A 13 -14.28 -5.62 5.16
C ALA A 13 -13.55 -6.71 5.97
N LEU A 14 -13.45 -7.94 5.44
CA LEU A 14 -12.68 -9.02 6.07
C LEU A 14 -11.19 -8.69 6.14
N PHE A 15 -10.63 -8.11 5.08
CA PHE A 15 -9.24 -7.65 5.07
C PHE A 15 -9.00 -6.57 6.12
N GLY A 16 -9.83 -5.52 6.14
CA GLY A 16 -9.74 -4.45 7.13
C GLY A 16 -9.90 -4.95 8.56
N PHE A 17 -10.87 -5.83 8.80
CA PHE A 17 -11.08 -6.46 10.11
C PHE A 17 -9.84 -7.26 10.57
N THR A 18 -9.25 -8.04 9.67
CA THR A 18 -8.04 -8.82 9.97
C THR A 18 -6.86 -7.91 10.28
N VAL A 19 -6.63 -6.85 9.49
CA VAL A 19 -5.52 -5.91 9.69
C VAL A 19 -5.68 -5.12 11.00
N SER A 20 -6.90 -4.69 11.34
CA SER A 20 -7.18 -4.04 12.62
C SER A 20 -6.94 -4.97 13.81
N MET A 21 -7.32 -6.25 13.71
CA MET A 21 -7.08 -7.26 14.75
C MET A 21 -5.59 -7.57 14.97
N VAL A 22 -4.76 -7.43 13.94
CA VAL A 22 -3.31 -7.67 14.04
C VAL A 22 -2.58 -6.50 14.69
N GLY A 23 -3.21 -5.33 14.84
CA GLY A 23 -2.58 -4.15 15.47
C GLY A 23 -1.77 -3.28 14.50
N PHE A 24 -1.78 -3.59 13.20
CA PHE A 24 -1.14 -2.76 12.16
C PHE A 24 -1.77 -1.36 12.01
N ALA A 25 -2.85 -1.07 12.73
CA ALA A 25 -3.47 0.24 12.76
C ALA A 25 -2.74 1.24 13.67
N ASP A 26 -1.90 0.78 14.61
CA ASP A 26 -1.19 1.63 15.55
C ASP A 26 0.22 2.02 15.05
N PHE A 27 0.57 3.30 15.19
CA PHE A 27 1.85 3.84 14.75
C PHE A 27 3.02 3.35 15.61
N GLY A 28 2.82 3.20 16.92
CA GLY A 28 3.86 2.77 17.87
C GLY A 28 4.31 1.33 17.59
N GLU A 29 3.36 0.46 17.31
CA GLU A 29 3.62 -0.93 16.92
C GLU A 29 4.42 -0.99 15.60
N LEU A 30 4.03 -0.19 14.60
CA LEU A 30 4.76 -0.10 13.32
C LEU A 30 6.19 0.45 13.51
N ASN A 31 6.37 1.45 14.37
CA ASN A 31 7.70 1.98 14.68
C ASN A 31 8.58 0.94 15.39
N ALA A 32 8.01 0.16 16.30
CA ALA A 32 8.70 -0.94 16.98
C ALA A 32 9.17 -2.03 16.01
N MET A 33 8.40 -2.28 14.93
CA MET A 33 8.82 -3.17 13.85
C MET A 33 10.07 -2.64 13.12
N PHE A 34 10.12 -1.36 12.76
CA PHE A 34 11.28 -0.76 12.08
C PHE A 34 12.51 -0.66 12.98
N THR A 35 12.31 -0.51 14.29
CA THR A 35 13.38 -0.45 15.29
C THR A 35 13.83 -1.84 15.73
N PHE A 36 13.29 -2.92 15.12
CA PHE A 36 13.56 -4.32 15.48
C PHE A 36 13.32 -4.65 16.97
N GLN A 37 12.47 -3.86 17.64
CA GLN A 37 12.08 -4.10 19.03
C GLN A 37 11.06 -5.24 19.12
N ASP A 38 10.23 -5.42 18.07
CA ASP A 38 9.22 -6.47 18.03
C ASP A 38 9.37 -7.36 16.78
N THR A 39 10.10 -8.46 16.94
CA THR A 39 10.33 -9.46 15.89
C THR A 39 9.04 -10.18 15.49
N ARG A 40 8.03 -10.24 16.38
CA ARG A 40 6.76 -10.93 16.12
C ARG A 40 6.03 -10.26 14.97
N MET A 41 5.94 -8.94 14.97
CA MET A 41 5.22 -8.22 13.93
C MET A 41 5.98 -8.19 12.60
N LEU A 42 7.32 -8.14 12.66
CA LEU A 42 8.17 -8.30 11.48
C LEU A 42 7.96 -9.66 10.80
N LEU A 43 7.95 -10.76 11.57
CA LEU A 43 7.68 -12.11 11.08
C LEU A 43 6.26 -12.26 10.53
N ALA A 44 5.26 -11.64 11.17
CA ALA A 44 3.89 -11.64 10.68
C ALA A 44 3.78 -10.94 9.31
N PHE A 45 4.43 -9.78 9.16
CA PHE A 45 4.48 -9.05 7.89
C PHE A 45 5.22 -9.85 6.81
N ALA A 46 6.42 -10.35 7.12
CA ALA A 46 7.21 -11.16 6.19
C ALA A 46 6.50 -12.45 5.78
N GLY A 47 5.82 -13.11 6.73
CA GLY A 47 4.99 -14.28 6.48
C GLY A 47 3.80 -13.96 5.57
N GLY A 48 3.11 -12.83 5.80
CA GLY A 48 2.04 -12.36 4.92
C GLY A 48 2.50 -12.10 3.49
N VAL A 49 3.66 -11.45 3.33
CA VAL A 49 4.30 -11.23 2.02
C VAL A 49 4.66 -12.55 1.36
N ALA A 50 5.22 -13.51 2.09
CA ALA A 50 5.58 -14.82 1.57
C ALA A 50 4.35 -15.63 1.13
N VAL A 51 3.28 -15.63 1.93
CA VAL A 51 2.00 -16.29 1.58
C VAL A 51 1.37 -15.64 0.36
N ALA A 52 1.36 -14.30 0.28
CA ALA A 52 0.87 -13.59 -0.89
C ALA A 52 1.70 -13.94 -2.14
N ALA A 53 3.02 -13.93 -2.04
CA ALA A 53 3.93 -14.29 -3.12
C ALA A 53 3.71 -15.73 -3.60
N LEU A 54 3.57 -16.67 -2.66
CA LEU A 54 3.27 -18.07 -2.96
C LEU A 54 1.87 -18.22 -3.60
N GLY A 55 0.88 -17.49 -3.11
CA GLY A 55 -0.46 -17.44 -3.67
C GLY A 55 -0.44 -16.97 -5.12
N PHE A 56 0.25 -15.87 -5.44
CA PHE A 56 0.43 -15.41 -6.82
C PHE A 56 1.17 -16.44 -7.69
N LEU A 57 2.18 -17.12 -7.14
CA LEU A 57 2.94 -18.12 -7.88
C LEU A 57 2.12 -19.38 -8.20
N LEU A 58 1.22 -19.78 -7.30
CA LEU A 58 0.41 -20.99 -7.42
C LEU A 58 -0.90 -20.79 -8.19
N LEU A 59 -1.56 -19.64 -8.02
CA LEU A 59 -2.90 -19.39 -8.58
C LEU A 59 -2.87 -18.69 -9.94
N ASP A 60 -1.80 -17.98 -10.30
CA ASP A 60 -1.74 -17.23 -11.55
C ASP A 60 -0.75 -17.84 -12.56
N PRO A 61 -1.22 -18.59 -13.59
CA PRO A 61 -0.37 -19.06 -14.68
C PRO A 61 0.11 -17.92 -15.59
N LYS A 62 -0.52 -16.74 -15.54
CA LYS A 62 -0.05 -15.52 -16.20
C LYS A 62 0.77 -14.73 -15.21
N ARG A 63 2.07 -15.08 -15.10
CA ARG A 63 3.06 -14.32 -14.33
C ARG A 63 2.82 -12.81 -14.52
N PRO A 64 2.86 -11.99 -13.45
CA PRO A 64 2.64 -10.55 -13.58
C PRO A 64 3.51 -10.03 -14.72
N THR A 65 2.84 -9.61 -15.80
CA THR A 65 3.47 -9.17 -17.03
C THR A 65 4.50 -8.15 -16.63
N ARG A 66 5.79 -8.42 -16.90
CA ARG A 66 6.92 -7.56 -16.51
C ARG A 66 6.52 -6.10 -16.68
N THR A 67 6.23 -5.43 -15.57
CA THR A 67 6.02 -3.98 -15.56
C THR A 67 7.29 -3.39 -16.13
N ARG A 68 7.17 -2.63 -17.21
CA ARG A 68 8.35 -2.04 -17.85
C ARG A 68 9.03 -1.13 -16.83
N ILE A 69 10.18 -1.59 -16.35
CA ILE A 69 11.02 -0.82 -15.43
C ILE A 69 11.49 0.40 -16.21
N HIS A 70 10.98 1.56 -15.80
CA HIS A 70 11.30 2.86 -16.37
C HIS A 70 12.20 3.61 -15.40
N LYS A 71 12.93 4.61 -15.89
CA LYS A 71 13.91 5.37 -15.09
C LYS A 71 13.28 6.09 -13.89
N GLY A 72 11.97 6.32 -13.90
CA GLY A 72 11.21 6.91 -12.80
C GLY A 72 10.90 5.97 -11.62
N VAL A 73 11.07 4.65 -11.78
CA VAL A 73 10.72 3.68 -10.72
C VAL A 73 11.62 3.87 -9.49
N VAL A 74 12.93 4.04 -9.70
CA VAL A 74 13.89 4.18 -8.60
C VAL A 74 13.63 5.43 -7.75
N PRO A 75 13.58 6.66 -8.31
CA PRO A 75 13.30 7.85 -7.49
C PRO A 75 11.89 7.81 -6.87
N GLY A 76 10.90 7.27 -7.58
CA GLY A 76 9.54 7.09 -7.04
C GLY A 76 9.49 6.13 -5.86
N ALA A 77 10.17 4.98 -5.96
CA ALA A 77 10.23 3.98 -4.90
C ALA A 77 10.95 4.51 -3.65
N VAL A 78 12.02 5.29 -3.83
CA VAL A 78 12.74 5.94 -2.71
C VAL A 78 11.84 6.98 -2.03
N LEU A 79 11.17 7.86 -2.79
CA LEU A 79 10.26 8.86 -2.21
C LEU A 79 9.08 8.19 -1.48
N PHE A 80 8.51 7.15 -2.08
CA PHE A 80 7.40 6.41 -1.51
C PHE A 80 7.81 5.67 -0.23
N GLY A 81 8.97 5.00 -0.24
CA GLY A 81 9.51 4.32 0.94
C GLY A 81 9.87 5.28 2.06
N ALA A 82 10.48 6.43 1.74
CA ALA A 82 10.76 7.48 2.72
C ALA A 82 9.47 8.05 3.32
N GLY A 83 8.45 8.30 2.48
CA GLY A 83 7.13 8.72 2.93
C GLY A 83 6.49 7.70 3.87
N TRP A 84 6.59 6.41 3.56
CA TRP A 84 6.09 5.32 4.41
C TRP A 84 6.78 5.26 5.77
N ALA A 85 8.10 5.45 5.81
CA ALA A 85 8.87 5.47 7.05
C ALA A 85 8.51 6.66 7.94
N VAL A 86 8.24 7.84 7.34
CA VAL A 86 7.84 9.05 8.08
C VAL A 86 6.39 8.99 8.54
N SER A 87 5.47 8.50 7.70
CA SER A 87 4.05 8.38 8.05
C SER A 87 3.75 7.23 8.99
N GLY A 88 4.66 6.24 9.09
CA GLY A 88 4.48 5.02 9.88
C GLY A 88 3.20 4.26 9.53
N GLY A 89 2.73 4.37 8.30
CA GLY A 89 1.47 3.79 7.86
C GLY A 89 1.51 3.48 6.37
N CYS A 90 1.27 2.22 6.01
CA CYS A 90 1.19 1.79 4.61
C CYS A 90 -0.07 2.39 3.97
N PRO A 91 -0.17 2.55 2.63
CA PRO A 91 -1.35 3.17 2.02
C PRO A 91 -2.67 2.48 2.39
N ALA A 92 -2.64 1.18 2.75
CA ALA A 92 -3.81 0.45 3.22
C ALA A 92 -4.21 0.79 4.66
N ILE A 93 -3.29 1.22 5.54
CA ILE A 93 -3.60 1.50 6.94
C ILE A 93 -4.55 2.69 7.09
N PRO A 94 -4.34 3.85 6.42
CA PRO A 94 -5.30 4.95 6.46
C PRO A 94 -6.69 4.54 5.96
N LEU A 95 -6.79 3.67 4.95
CA LEU A 95 -8.07 3.14 4.46
C LEU A 95 -8.80 2.32 5.54
N VAL A 96 -8.06 1.47 6.27
CA VAL A 96 -8.61 0.66 7.36
C VAL A 96 -8.96 1.52 8.58
N GLN A 97 -8.09 2.48 8.95
CA GLN A 97 -8.32 3.43 10.03
C GLN A 97 -9.52 4.35 9.78
N LEU A 98 -9.75 4.77 8.53
CA LEU A 98 -10.97 5.49 8.15
C LEU A 98 -12.22 4.64 8.37
N GLY A 99 -12.17 3.35 8.03
CA GLY A 99 -13.25 2.41 8.32
C GLY A 99 -13.48 2.17 9.82
N ALA A 100 -12.45 2.34 10.65
CA ALA A 100 -12.51 2.27 12.10
C ALA A 100 -12.91 3.60 12.78
N GLY A 101 -13.10 4.70 12.03
CA GLY A 101 -13.50 6.00 12.56
C GLY A 101 -12.35 6.89 13.06
N TYR A 102 -11.10 6.60 12.69
CA TYR A 102 -9.94 7.37 13.13
C TYR A 102 -9.74 8.62 12.24
N LEU A 103 -10.07 9.80 12.79
CA LEU A 103 -9.99 11.09 12.08
C LEU A 103 -8.61 11.43 11.47
N PRO A 104 -7.48 11.15 12.13
CA PRO A 104 -6.14 11.44 11.58
C PRO A 104 -5.85 10.75 10.25
N ALA A 105 -6.52 9.62 9.95
CA ALA A 105 -6.34 8.90 8.69
C ALA A 105 -6.79 9.71 7.47
N ILE A 106 -7.74 10.64 7.63
CA ILE A 106 -8.20 11.55 6.56
C ILE A 106 -7.05 12.41 6.06
N VAL A 107 -6.21 12.92 6.99
CA VAL A 107 -5.08 13.80 6.66
C VAL A 107 -4.04 13.05 5.85
N THR A 108 -3.70 11.83 6.26
CA THR A 108 -2.76 10.97 5.52
C THR A 108 -3.32 10.62 4.14
N LEU A 109 -4.62 10.30 4.05
CA LEU A 109 -5.25 9.99 2.76
C LEU A 109 -5.25 11.21 1.83
N ALA A 110 -5.53 12.39 2.35
CA ALA A 110 -5.47 13.65 1.61
C ALA A 110 -4.04 13.98 1.16
N GLY A 111 -3.04 13.68 1.98
CA GLY A 111 -1.61 13.78 1.63
C GLY A 111 -1.24 12.86 0.47
N VAL A 112 -1.67 11.60 0.51
CA VAL A 112 -1.46 10.63 -0.59
C VAL A 112 -2.16 11.09 -1.87
N ALA A 113 -3.43 11.52 -1.77
CA ALA A 113 -4.19 12.01 -2.91
C ALA A 113 -3.56 13.26 -3.56
N SER A 114 -3.19 14.25 -2.75
CA SER A 114 -2.53 15.46 -3.23
C SER A 114 -1.15 15.17 -3.83
N GLY A 115 -0.37 14.25 -3.24
CA GLY A 115 0.90 13.79 -3.79
C GLY A 115 0.77 13.14 -5.16
N MET A 116 -0.25 12.28 -5.36
CA MET A 116 -0.53 11.66 -6.67
C MET A 116 -0.92 12.70 -7.72
N VAL A 117 -1.77 13.67 -7.37
CA VAL A 117 -2.19 14.75 -8.28
C VAL A 117 -1.00 15.65 -8.62
N ALA A 118 -0.21 16.06 -7.62
CA ALA A 118 0.98 16.87 -7.81
C ALA A 118 1.99 16.15 -8.73
N TYR A 119 2.30 14.89 -8.46
CA TYR A 119 3.21 14.10 -9.31
C TYR A 119 2.70 14.02 -10.74
N ARG A 120 1.39 13.81 -10.95
CA ARG A 120 0.80 13.79 -12.29
C ARG A 120 0.98 15.11 -13.03
N HIS A 121 0.76 16.24 -12.36
CA HIS A 121 0.96 17.57 -12.94
C HIS A 121 2.44 17.90 -13.19
N LEU A 122 3.33 17.57 -12.26
CA LEU A 122 4.78 17.76 -12.41
C LEU A 122 5.35 16.88 -13.51
N ASN A 123 4.88 15.63 -13.62
CA ASN A 123 5.33 14.73 -14.68
C ASN A 123 4.89 15.19 -16.06
N ALA A 124 3.63 15.65 -16.19
CA ALA A 124 3.11 16.18 -17.44
C ALA A 124 3.80 17.48 -17.89
N ARG A 125 4.34 18.28 -16.95
CA ARG A 125 4.89 19.60 -17.25
C ARG A 125 6.42 19.64 -17.33
N TYR A 126 7.12 18.84 -16.54
CA TYR A 126 8.58 18.91 -16.39
C TYR A 126 9.29 17.59 -16.63
N LEU A 127 8.83 16.50 -16.01
CA LEU A 127 9.64 15.28 -15.94
C LEU A 127 9.50 14.39 -17.17
N HIS A 128 8.40 14.45 -17.94
CA HIS A 128 8.13 13.61 -19.12
C HIS A 128 8.59 12.15 -18.94
N ILE A 129 8.47 11.61 -17.72
CA ILE A 129 8.92 10.27 -17.40
C ILE A 129 7.92 9.33 -18.07
N ASP A 130 8.44 8.46 -18.93
CA ASP A 130 7.67 7.42 -19.59
C ASP A 130 6.84 6.65 -18.57
N ALA A 131 5.53 6.87 -18.60
CA ALA A 131 4.56 6.21 -17.75
C ALA A 131 4.29 4.78 -18.24
N GLY A 132 5.32 4.05 -18.67
CA GLY A 132 5.23 2.83 -19.49
C GLY A 132 4.41 1.67 -18.90
N SER A 133 3.91 1.81 -17.66
CA SER A 133 2.96 0.88 -17.02
C SER A 133 1.50 1.41 -16.93
N CYS A 134 1.24 2.70 -17.16
CA CYS A 134 -0.11 3.31 -17.19
C CYS A 134 -0.81 3.21 -18.56
N SER A 135 -0.23 2.51 -19.53
CA SER A 135 -0.83 2.27 -20.85
C SER A 135 -1.58 0.94 -20.94
N ILE A 136 -1.84 0.27 -19.81
CA ILE A 136 -2.63 -0.96 -19.70
C ILE A 136 -4.00 -0.66 -19.09
#